data_AF-A0A2A4W9R0-F1
#
_entry.id   AF-A0A2A4W9R0-F1
#
_cell.length_a   1.000
_cell.length_b   1.000
_cell.length_c   1.000
_cell.angle_alpha   90.00
_cell.angle_beta   90.00
_cell.angle_gamma   90.00
#
_symmetry.space_group_name_H-M   'P 1'
#
loop_
_entity.id
_entity.type
_entity.pdbx_description
1 polymer ?
#
loop_
_entity_poly.entity_id
_entity_poly.type
_entity_poly.pdbx_seq_one_letter_code
_entity_poly.pdbx_strand_id
1 'polypeptide(L)'
;MRLFKKRKGFTLVELLSVVAIIGILASLGQVAYYSYVEKTNNVLTQTEMQGIQDKIEVYVIVHGSLPLDLTFLGNPLDQWGNPYQYLNFATVNGNGQKRKDRNLVPINTDYDLFSMGPDGVSVSPLTAPQSHDDIIRANDGGYLGLASKY
;
A
#
# COMPACT_ATOMS: atom_id res chain seq x y z
N MET A 1 47.63 6.46 -55.82
CA MET A 1 47.93 6.87 -54.44
C MET A 1 46.62 6.79 -53.63
N ARG A 2 46.42 5.72 -52.83
CA ARG A 2 45.20 5.54 -52.03
C ARG A 2 45.37 6.24 -50.68
N LEU A 3 44.54 7.26 -50.40
CA LEU A 3 44.47 7.85 -49.06
C LEU A 3 43.90 6.81 -48.07
N PHE A 4 44.67 6.43 -47.06
CA PHE A 4 44.16 5.68 -45.92
C PHE A 4 43.20 6.58 -45.12
N LYS A 5 41.91 6.27 -45.17
CA LYS A 5 40.88 6.89 -44.34
C LYS A 5 41.17 6.51 -42.87
N LYS A 6 41.56 7.47 -42.03
CA LYS A 6 41.71 7.25 -40.57
C LYS A 6 40.38 6.70 -40.03
N ARG A 7 40.38 5.44 -39.58
CA ARG A 7 39.25 4.89 -38.83
C ARG A 7 39.20 5.61 -37.48
N LYS A 8 38.15 6.39 -37.23
CA LYS A 8 37.89 6.96 -35.90
C LYS A 8 37.38 5.83 -35.01
N GLY A 9 38.16 5.45 -34.01
CA GLY A 9 37.76 4.50 -32.96
C GLY A 9 37.41 5.23 -31.67
N PHE A 10 36.62 4.59 -30.82
CA PHE A 10 36.33 5.07 -29.46
C PHE A 10 37.60 5.02 -28.60
N THR A 11 37.81 6.05 -27.79
CA THR A 11 38.84 6.08 -26.76
C THR A 11 38.34 5.40 -25.48
N LEU A 12 39.29 4.90 -24.67
CA LEU A 12 38.98 4.37 -23.33
C LEU A 12 38.29 5.42 -22.45
N VAL A 13 38.72 6.69 -22.55
CA VAL A 13 38.13 7.78 -21.77
C VAL A 13 36.67 8.03 -22.17
N GLU A 14 36.35 8.00 -23.47
CA GLU A 14 34.97 8.14 -23.94
C GLU A 14 34.09 7.00 -23.42
N LEU A 15 34.56 5.74 -23.50
CA LEU A 15 33.83 4.60 -22.96
C LEU A 15 33.60 4.70 -21.45
N LEU A 16 34.63 5.07 -20.69
CA LEU A 16 34.52 5.26 -19.24
C LEU A 16 33.55 6.38 -18.88
N SER A 17 33.56 7.50 -19.62
CA SER A 17 32.62 8.60 -19.38
C SER A 17 31.16 8.18 -19.65
N VAL A 18 30.90 7.40 -20.71
CA VAL A 18 29.56 6.89 -21.04
C VAL A 18 29.06 5.94 -19.96
N VAL A 19 29.89 4.99 -19.52
CA VAL A 19 29.52 4.04 -18.45
C VAL A 19 29.25 4.78 -17.14
N ALA A 20 30.05 5.80 -16.81
CA ALA A 20 29.83 6.63 -15.63
C ALA A 20 28.48 7.37 -15.69
N ILE A 21 28.16 7.99 -16.84
CA ILE A 21 26.88 8.69 -17.04
C ILE A 21 25.69 7.71 -16.94
N ILE A 22 25.79 6.53 -17.57
CA ILE A 22 24.75 5.50 -17.51
C ILE A 22 24.55 5.02 -16.07
N GLY A 23 25.63 4.82 -15.30
CA GLY A 23 25.53 4.41 -13.90
C GLY A 23 24.79 5.43 -13.03
N ILE A 24 25.09 6.73 -13.21
CA ILE A 24 24.39 7.81 -12.51
C ILE A 24 22.90 7.82 -12.90
N LEU A 25 22.59 7.78 -14.20
CA LEU A 25 21.21 7.80 -14.68
C LEU A 25 20.41 6.57 -14.22
N ALA A 26 21.01 5.38 -14.23
CA ALA A 26 20.37 4.16 -13.75
C ALA A 26 20.00 4.24 -12.26
N SER A 27 20.90 4.77 -11.43
CA SER A 27 20.63 4.93 -9.99
C SER A 27 19.45 5.88 -9.71
N LEU A 28 19.36 7.00 -10.44
CA LEU A 28 18.25 7.95 -10.32
C LEU A 28 16.94 7.34 -10.85
N GLY A 29 17.02 6.61 -11.97
CA GLY A 29 15.87 5.93 -12.57
C GLY A 29 15.26 4.90 -11.63
N GLN A 30 16.09 4.14 -10.90
CA GLN A 30 15.63 3.12 -9.97
C GLN A 30 14.83 3.71 -8.79
N VAL A 31 15.32 4.78 -8.16
CA VAL A 31 14.62 5.43 -7.04
C VAL A 31 13.27 6.01 -7.49
N ALA A 32 13.25 6.68 -8.66
CA ALA A 32 12.02 7.24 -9.21
C ALA A 32 10.99 6.14 -9.54
N TYR A 33 11.45 5.01 -10.08
CA TYR A 33 10.59 3.87 -10.39
C TYR A 33 9.93 3.29 -9.13
N TYR A 34 10.69 3.03 -8.06
CA TYR A 34 10.11 2.50 -6.83
C TYR A 34 9.07 3.44 -6.22
N SER A 35 9.34 4.74 -6.16
CA SER A 35 8.36 5.72 -5.64
C SER A 35 7.07 5.75 -6.48
N TYR A 36 7.17 5.55 -7.79
CA TYR A 36 6.01 5.49 -8.68
C TYR A 36 5.17 4.22 -8.44
N VAL A 37 5.83 3.06 -8.35
CA VAL A 37 5.17 1.78 -8.06
C VAL A 37 4.46 1.83 -6.71
N GLU A 38 5.13 2.33 -5.67
CA GLU A 38 4.53 2.44 -4.32
C GLU A 38 3.27 3.32 -4.32
N LYS A 39 3.31 4.48 -4.98
CA LYS A 39 2.12 5.35 -5.11
C LYS A 39 0.99 4.65 -5.86
N THR A 40 1.33 3.90 -6.91
CA THR A 40 0.35 3.14 -7.70
C THR A 40 -0.28 2.05 -6.85
N ASN A 41 0.53 1.28 -6.11
CA ASN A 41 0.05 0.25 -5.20
C ASN A 41 -0.88 0.83 -4.14
N ASN A 42 -0.54 1.97 -3.53
CA ASN A 42 -1.39 2.63 -2.55
C ASN A 42 -2.77 3.00 -3.12
N VAL A 43 -2.84 3.50 -4.37
CA VAL A 43 -4.10 3.84 -5.04
C VAL A 43 -4.89 2.59 -5.42
N LEU A 44 -4.23 1.53 -5.89
CA LEU A 44 -4.86 0.26 -6.20
C LEU A 44 -5.45 -0.38 -4.93
N THR A 45 -4.69 -0.44 -3.84
CA THR A 45 -5.16 -0.92 -2.53
C THR A 45 -6.38 -0.13 -2.05
N GLN A 46 -6.37 1.21 -2.16
CA GLN A 46 -7.55 2.03 -1.79
C GLN A 46 -8.78 1.67 -2.64
N THR A 47 -8.60 1.45 -3.94
CA THR A 47 -9.67 1.07 -4.87
C THR A 47 -10.23 -0.32 -4.54
N GLU A 48 -9.35 -1.28 -4.23
CA GLU A 48 -9.75 -2.62 -3.81
C GLU A 48 -10.47 -2.60 -2.47
N MET A 49 -10.01 -1.82 -1.50
CA MET A 49 -10.68 -1.65 -0.22
C MET A 49 -12.09 -1.06 -0.38
N GLN A 50 -12.27 -0.08 -1.28
CA GLN A 50 -13.61 0.39 -1.63
C GLN A 50 -14.48 -0.76 -2.16
N GLY A 51 -13.95 -1.56 -3.08
CA GLY A 51 -14.66 -2.74 -3.60
C GLY A 51 -14.96 -3.80 -2.53
N ILE A 52 -14.12 -3.93 -1.50
CA ILE A 52 -14.39 -4.80 -0.34
C ILE A 52 -15.51 -4.22 0.51
N GLN A 53 -15.50 -2.91 0.79
CA GLN A 53 -16.58 -2.23 1.51
C GLN A 53 -17.94 -2.44 0.83
N ASP A 54 -18.01 -2.23 -0.48
CA ASP A 54 -19.24 -2.40 -1.26
C ASP A 54 -19.79 -3.83 -1.14
N LYS A 55 -18.90 -4.83 -1.17
CA LYS A 55 -19.30 -6.25 -0.98
C LYS A 55 -19.73 -6.56 0.44
N ILE A 56 -19.13 -5.93 1.45
CA ILE A 56 -19.57 -6.04 2.85
C ILE A 56 -20.96 -5.42 2.99
N GLU A 57 -21.23 -4.26 2.37
CA GLU A 57 -22.54 -3.63 2.39
C GLU A 57 -23.60 -4.54 1.76
N VAL A 58 -23.32 -5.12 0.59
CA VAL A 58 -24.19 -6.13 -0.04
C VAL A 58 -24.40 -7.34 0.88
N TYR A 59 -23.35 -7.80 1.57
CA TYR A 59 -23.48 -8.90 2.53
C TYR A 59 -24.46 -8.55 3.65
N VAL A 60 -24.37 -7.34 4.21
CA VAL A 60 -25.27 -6.84 5.26
C VAL A 60 -26.71 -6.75 4.76
N ILE A 61 -26.94 -6.29 3.53
CA ILE A 61 -28.28 -6.23 2.93
C ILE A 61 -28.92 -7.62 2.85
N VAL A 62 -28.14 -8.65 2.50
CA VAL A 62 -28.63 -10.02 2.32
C VAL A 62 -28.80 -10.76 3.65
N HIS A 63 -27.87 -10.60 4.59
CA HIS A 63 -27.81 -11.40 5.83
C HIS A 63 -28.27 -10.63 7.07
N GLY A 64 -28.50 -9.33 6.98
CA GLY A 64 -28.92 -8.45 8.08
C GLY A 64 -27.83 -8.19 9.14
N SER A 65 -26.60 -8.64 8.91
CA SER A 65 -25.49 -8.49 9.86
C SER A 65 -24.14 -8.39 9.12
N LEU A 66 -23.16 -7.78 9.78
CA LEU A 66 -21.78 -7.74 9.30
C LEU A 66 -21.18 -9.15 9.24
N PRO A 67 -20.34 -9.47 8.24
CA PRO A 67 -19.65 -10.75 8.19
C PRO A 67 -18.72 -10.90 9.39
N LEU A 68 -18.43 -12.16 9.77
CA LEU A 68 -17.48 -12.46 10.85
C LEU A 68 -16.03 -12.18 10.42
N ASP A 69 -15.72 -12.45 9.15
CA ASP A 69 -14.41 -12.31 8.54
C ASP A 69 -14.53 -12.10 7.02
N LEU A 70 -13.40 -11.98 6.32
CA LEU A 70 -13.36 -11.84 4.85
C LEU A 70 -13.34 -13.18 4.10
N THR A 71 -13.62 -14.33 4.75
CA THR A 71 -13.58 -15.63 4.08
C THR A 71 -14.62 -15.76 2.97
N PHE A 72 -15.76 -15.06 3.09
CA PHE A 72 -16.79 -15.00 2.05
C PHE A 72 -16.29 -14.34 0.74
N LEU A 73 -15.18 -13.60 0.80
CA LEU A 73 -14.50 -13.00 -0.36
C LEU A 73 -13.29 -13.82 -0.83
N GLY A 74 -13.00 -14.95 -0.18
CA GLY A 74 -11.82 -15.77 -0.47
C GLY A 74 -10.51 -15.22 0.10
N ASN A 75 -10.56 -14.41 1.17
CA ASN A 75 -9.39 -13.81 1.83
C ASN A 75 -8.49 -13.04 0.85
N PRO A 76 -8.97 -11.90 0.32
CA PRO A 76 -8.22 -11.13 -0.66
C PRO A 76 -6.87 -10.67 -0.10
N LEU A 77 -5.88 -10.61 -0.99
CA LEU A 77 -4.55 -10.09 -0.70
C LEU A 77 -4.42 -8.68 -1.30
N ASP A 78 -3.62 -7.84 -0.67
CA ASP A 78 -3.26 -6.52 -1.16
C ASP A 78 -2.13 -6.58 -2.21
N GLN A 79 -1.69 -5.40 -2.67
CA GLN A 79 -0.67 -5.25 -3.71
C GLN A 79 0.72 -5.76 -3.30
N TRP A 80 0.95 -6.01 -2.02
CA TRP A 80 2.19 -6.56 -1.47
C TRP A 80 2.07 -8.05 -1.12
N GLY A 81 0.90 -8.66 -1.36
CA GLY A 81 0.63 -10.06 -1.06
C GLY A 81 0.24 -10.32 0.39
N ASN A 82 -0.02 -9.27 1.17
CA ASN A 82 -0.48 -9.40 2.55
C ASN A 82 -2.01 -9.53 2.57
N PRO A 83 -2.59 -10.35 3.46
CA PRO A 83 -4.05 -10.44 3.57
C PRO A 83 -4.64 -9.14 4.10
N TYR A 84 -5.75 -8.70 3.52
CA TYR A 84 -6.55 -7.61 4.09
C TYR A 84 -7.02 -8.00 5.49
N GLN A 85 -6.88 -7.06 6.42
CA GLN A 85 -7.28 -7.21 7.80
C GLN A 85 -8.69 -6.66 7.99
N TYR A 86 -9.52 -7.39 8.71
CA TYR A 86 -10.89 -7.00 9.02
C TYR A 86 -11.23 -7.34 10.47
N LEU A 87 -11.91 -6.43 11.15
CA LEU A 87 -12.38 -6.63 12.51
C LEU A 87 -13.81 -6.16 12.66
N ASN A 88 -14.75 -7.09 12.77
CA ASN A 88 -16.14 -6.79 13.13
C ASN A 88 -16.23 -6.39 14.62
N PHE A 89 -16.72 -5.19 14.93
CA PHE A 89 -16.74 -4.74 16.32
C PHE A 89 -17.78 -5.44 17.19
N ALA A 90 -18.78 -6.10 16.59
CA ALA A 90 -19.76 -6.90 17.32
C ALA A 90 -19.15 -8.19 17.89
N THR A 91 -17.98 -8.63 17.42
CA THR A 91 -17.33 -9.87 17.87
C THR A 91 -16.29 -9.65 18.97
N VAL A 92 -15.99 -8.40 19.32
CA VAL A 92 -14.94 -8.05 20.28
C VAL A 92 -15.48 -7.21 21.42
N ASN A 93 -14.94 -7.45 22.62
CA ASN A 93 -15.27 -6.68 23.81
C ASN A 93 -14.25 -5.56 24.04
N GLY A 94 -14.75 -4.34 24.23
CA GLY A 94 -13.92 -3.16 24.44
C GLY A 94 -13.17 -2.70 23.19
N ASN A 95 -12.17 -1.84 23.39
CA ASN A 95 -11.46 -1.17 22.29
C ASN A 95 -10.05 -1.73 22.06
N GLY A 96 -9.62 -2.78 22.76
CA GLY A 96 -8.23 -3.28 22.72
C GLY A 96 -7.70 -3.53 21.31
N GLN A 97 -8.48 -4.22 20.48
CA GLN A 97 -8.10 -4.65 19.13
C GLN A 97 -8.43 -3.63 18.02
N LYS A 98 -9.35 -2.70 18.28
CA LYS A 98 -9.80 -1.70 17.29
C LYS A 98 -8.66 -0.77 16.92
N ARG A 99 -8.58 -0.33 15.67
CA ARG A 99 -7.64 0.70 15.25
C ARG A 99 -8.00 2.04 15.87
N LYS A 100 -7.00 2.82 16.29
CA LYS A 100 -7.20 4.02 17.10
C LYS A 100 -6.39 5.22 16.63
N ASP A 101 -6.97 6.40 16.81
CA ASP A 101 -6.31 7.68 16.59
C ASP A 101 -5.24 7.98 17.66
N ARG A 102 -4.64 9.18 17.58
CA ARG A 102 -3.67 9.68 18.56
C ARG A 102 -4.18 9.78 20.00
N ASN A 103 -5.50 9.88 20.19
CA ASN A 103 -6.14 9.96 21.49
C ASN A 103 -6.57 8.57 21.99
N LEU A 104 -6.17 7.50 21.29
CA LEU A 104 -6.53 6.11 21.58
C LEU A 104 -8.04 5.83 21.42
N VAL A 105 -8.73 6.65 20.64
CA VAL A 105 -10.15 6.50 20.32
C VAL A 105 -10.30 5.68 19.03
N PRO A 106 -11.20 4.68 18.97
CA PRO A 106 -11.47 3.94 17.75
C PRO A 106 -11.80 4.87 16.57
N ILE A 107 -11.22 4.59 15.40
CA ILE A 107 -11.38 5.41 14.19
C ILE A 107 -12.64 5.07 13.37
N ASN A 108 -13.29 3.96 13.71
CA ASN A 108 -14.57 3.51 13.17
C ASN A 108 -15.53 3.17 14.32
N THR A 109 -16.79 2.91 13.99
CA THR A 109 -17.85 2.50 14.92
C THR A 109 -18.40 1.11 14.61
N ASP A 110 -18.21 0.60 13.39
CA ASP A 110 -18.79 -0.63 12.87
C ASP A 110 -17.77 -1.78 12.70
N TYR A 111 -16.72 -1.57 11.93
CA TYR A 111 -15.65 -2.51 11.68
C TYR A 111 -14.37 -1.80 11.22
N ASP A 112 -13.23 -2.44 11.45
CA ASP A 112 -11.99 -2.04 10.79
C ASP A 112 -11.79 -2.84 9.50
N LEU A 113 -11.25 -2.18 8.48
CA LEU A 113 -10.75 -2.77 7.25
C LEU A 113 -9.45 -2.06 6.87
N PHE A 114 -8.36 -2.81 6.65
CA PHE A 114 -7.08 -2.21 6.26
C PHE A 114 -6.14 -3.20 5.56
N SER A 115 -5.18 -2.66 4.83
CA SER A 115 -3.97 -3.35 4.37
C SER A 115 -2.81 -2.99 5.28
N MET A 116 -1.91 -3.95 5.53
CA MET A 116 -0.72 -3.77 6.35
C MET A 116 0.44 -3.09 5.61
N GLY A 117 0.20 -2.58 4.41
CA GLY A 117 1.24 -1.92 3.62
C GLY A 117 2.37 -2.85 3.15
N PRO A 118 3.46 -2.27 2.62
CA PRO A 118 4.64 -2.99 2.14
C PRO A 118 5.37 -3.79 3.21
N ASP A 119 5.38 -3.34 4.47
CA ASP A 119 6.16 -4.01 5.52
C ASP A 119 5.42 -5.22 6.12
N GLY A 120 4.10 -5.29 5.97
CA GLY A 120 3.25 -6.38 6.44
C GLY A 120 3.13 -6.44 7.97
N VAL A 121 3.52 -5.39 8.68
CA VAL A 121 3.48 -5.27 10.13
C VAL A 121 2.46 -4.19 10.49
N SER A 122 1.69 -4.41 11.54
CA SER A 122 0.68 -3.43 11.94
C SER A 122 0.32 -3.55 13.41
N VAL A 123 -0.07 -2.43 14.03
CA VAL A 123 -0.58 -2.35 15.40
C VAL A 123 -1.81 -1.44 15.47
N SER A 124 -2.59 -1.56 16.55
CA SER A 124 -3.87 -0.85 16.69
C SER A 124 -3.73 0.70 16.64
N PRO A 125 -2.81 1.34 17.39
CA PRO A 125 -2.68 2.80 17.33
C PRO A 125 -2.02 3.29 16.04
N LEU A 126 -2.67 4.19 15.31
CA LEU A 126 -2.15 4.77 14.06
C LEU A 126 -0.87 5.60 14.25
N THR A 127 -0.60 6.06 15.47
CA THR A 127 0.61 6.83 15.80
C THR A 127 1.87 5.98 15.91
N ALA A 128 1.75 4.66 15.89
CA ALA A 128 2.89 3.77 15.93
C ALA A 128 3.60 3.76 14.56
N PRO A 129 4.94 3.86 14.50
CA PRO A 129 5.67 3.86 13.23
C PRO A 129 5.38 2.65 12.34
N GLN A 130 5.11 1.49 12.95
CA GLN A 130 4.76 0.24 12.26
C GLN A 130 3.36 0.27 11.61
N SER A 131 2.62 1.37 11.74
CA SER A 131 1.29 1.50 11.18
C SER A 131 1.16 2.70 10.27
N HIS A 132 2.27 3.37 9.94
CA HIS A 132 2.24 4.58 9.12
C HIS A 132 2.04 4.29 7.62
N ASP A 133 2.45 3.12 7.16
CA ASP A 133 2.32 2.63 5.79
C ASP A 133 1.04 1.82 5.56
N ASP A 134 0.30 1.49 6.62
CA ASP A 134 -1.03 0.89 6.54
C ASP A 134 -1.96 1.74 5.64
N ILE A 135 -2.74 1.08 4.79
CA ILE A 135 -3.87 1.70 4.09
C ILE A 135 -5.13 1.35 4.85
N ILE A 136 -5.81 2.34 5.43
CA ILE A 136 -6.88 2.15 6.41
C ILE A 136 -8.21 2.69 5.91
N ARG A 137 -9.29 2.04 6.36
CA ARG A 137 -10.64 2.60 6.42
C ARG A 137 -10.81 3.35 7.74
N ALA A 138 -11.30 4.59 7.66
CA ALA A 138 -11.63 5.39 8.84
C ALA A 138 -12.90 6.22 8.63
N ASN A 139 -13.44 6.80 9.70
CA ASN A 139 -14.68 7.57 9.70
C ASN A 139 -15.85 6.80 9.08
N ASP A 140 -15.98 5.51 9.44
CA ASP A 140 -17.02 4.62 8.94
C ASP A 140 -17.07 4.53 7.40
N GLY A 141 -15.91 4.59 6.76
CA GLY A 141 -15.76 4.50 5.31
C GLY A 141 -15.68 5.86 4.60
N GLY A 142 -15.77 6.97 5.33
CA GLY A 142 -15.54 8.30 4.78
C GLY A 142 -14.08 8.59 4.41
N TYR A 143 -13.15 7.74 4.85
CA TYR A 143 -11.73 7.82 4.53
C TYR A 143 -11.17 6.46 4.12
N LEU A 144 -10.45 6.43 3.00
CA LEU A 144 -9.62 5.34 2.54
C LEU A 144 -8.26 5.89 2.14
N GLY A 145 -7.20 5.52 2.85
CA GLY A 145 -5.88 6.09 2.59
C GLY A 145 -4.80 5.68 3.57
N LEU A 146 -3.61 6.24 3.39
CA LEU A 146 -2.46 6.02 4.28
C LEU A 146 -2.77 6.47 5.71
N ALA A 147 -2.56 5.60 6.68
CA ALA A 147 -2.72 5.90 8.10
C ALA A 147 -1.89 7.10 8.56
N SER A 148 -0.68 7.30 8.03
CA SER A 148 0.16 8.48 8.29
C SER A 148 -0.43 9.81 7.81
N LYS A 149 -1.49 9.79 7.00
CA LYS A 149 -2.18 10.97 6.44
C LYS A 149 -3.58 11.17 7.00
N TYR A 150 -4.00 10.35 7.95
CA TYR A 150 -5.29 10.46 8.66
C TYR A 150 -5.10 11.27 9.94
#